data_AF-A0A6G2D522-F1
#
_entry.id   AF-A0A6G2D522-F1
#
_cell.length_a   1.000
_cell.length_b   1.000
_cell.length_c   1.000
_cell.angle_alpha   90.00
_cell.angle_beta   90.00
_cell.angle_gamma   90.00
#
_symmetry.space_group_name_H-M   'P 1'
#
loop_
_entity.id
_entity.type
_entity.pdbx_description
1 polymer ?
#
loop_
_entity_poly.entity_id
_entity_poly.type
_entity_poly.pdbx_seq_one_letter_code
_entity_poly.pdbx_strand_id
1 'polypeptide(L)'
;INIFSHLYIFISRNRRSTSIHVVAPSKPTIVDEKIYSVCQKIIQEIEQYFKMKVDAVEIDYLYQYVVSSRLQKPFSSGKLPFSQRVLDVTHYYFSRMCMDNREIETTDPDFVDLASHISPLLRRLDNRVQIKNSLLSQILLTYPNLVKELTTISKEVSLVFGFASLSLDEIGFLVLYFARFQEKRARPLKTVVMCTSGVGTSELLRARLEKQFSELDIIDVVAYHQLDELINLYPDLDFIVTTVALQEPASVPFVLVSAFLTEGDKQRLQAKIQEINYE
;
A
#
# COMPACT_ATOMS: atom_id res chain seq x y z
N ILE A 1 10.67 15.89 -2.24
CA ILE A 1 11.20 17.21 -1.83
C ILE A 1 11.15 17.26 -0.30
N ASN A 2 12.29 17.40 0.37
CA ASN A 2 12.36 17.47 1.84
C ASN A 2 12.24 18.93 2.32
N ILE A 3 12.03 19.14 3.63
CA ILE A 3 11.86 20.48 4.20
C ILE A 3 13.06 21.40 3.92
N PHE A 4 14.27 20.84 3.86
CA PHE A 4 15.49 21.60 3.53
C PHE A 4 15.48 22.13 2.10
N SER A 5 14.96 21.37 1.15
CA SER A 5 14.79 21.84 -0.24
C SER A 5 13.77 22.98 -0.31
N HIS A 6 12.66 22.90 0.45
CA HIS A 6 11.69 23.98 0.55
C HIS A 6 12.32 25.25 1.13
N LEU A 7 13.05 25.12 2.25
CA LEU A 7 13.75 26.25 2.88
C LEU A 7 14.84 26.83 1.95
N TYR A 8 15.56 25.99 1.21
CA TYR A 8 16.56 26.44 0.25
C TYR A 8 15.94 27.24 -0.90
N ILE A 9 14.86 26.75 -1.51
CA ILE A 9 14.13 27.45 -2.58
C ILE A 9 13.62 28.79 -2.06
N PHE A 10 13.05 28.79 -0.85
CA PHE A 10 12.60 29.98 -0.14
C PHE A 10 13.72 31.03 0.04
N ILE A 11 14.87 30.64 0.60
CA ILE A 11 16.02 31.53 0.82
C ILE A 11 16.56 32.04 -0.52
N SER A 12 16.67 31.17 -1.52
CA SER A 12 17.14 31.52 -2.86
C SER A 12 16.23 32.55 -3.54
N ARG A 13 14.90 32.40 -3.39
CA ARG A 13 13.90 33.34 -3.91
C ARG A 13 14.04 34.71 -3.27
N ASN A 14 14.10 34.77 -1.94
CA ASN A 14 14.14 36.06 -1.24
C ASN A 14 15.50 36.79 -1.40
N ARG A 15 16.58 36.10 -1.78
CA ARG A 15 17.89 36.72 -2.10
C ARG A 15 17.98 37.33 -3.49
N ARG A 16 17.17 36.87 -4.44
CA ARG A 16 17.09 37.43 -5.80
C ARG A 16 15.89 38.37 -5.79
N SER A 17 16.10 39.69 -5.70
CA SER A 17 15.06 40.74 -5.65
C SER A 17 14.09 40.79 -6.86
N THR A 18 13.90 39.70 -7.60
CA THR A 18 12.79 39.51 -8.49
C THR A 18 11.59 39.06 -7.68
N SER A 19 10.65 39.97 -7.47
CA SER A 19 9.28 39.68 -7.05
C SER A 19 8.62 38.76 -8.07
N ILE A 20 8.98 37.48 -8.04
CA ILE A 20 8.20 36.46 -8.72
C ILE A 20 6.92 36.41 -7.89
N HIS A 21 5.89 37.09 -8.37
CA HIS A 21 4.51 36.91 -7.92
C HIS A 21 4.10 35.48 -8.25
N VAL A 22 4.64 34.52 -7.49
CA VAL A 22 4.03 33.20 -7.37
C VAL A 22 2.67 33.50 -6.75
N VAL A 23 1.61 33.08 -7.42
CA VAL A 23 0.23 33.14 -6.92
C VAL A 23 0.29 32.77 -5.45
N ALA A 24 0.07 33.75 -4.57
CA ALA A 24 0.09 33.51 -3.15
C ALA A 24 -0.91 32.37 -2.90
N PRO A 25 -0.52 31.29 -2.20
CA PRO A 25 -1.49 30.30 -1.83
C PRO A 25 -2.62 31.04 -1.10
N SER A 26 -3.86 30.66 -1.36
CA SER A 26 -4.98 31.14 -0.56
C SER A 26 -4.62 30.99 0.91
N LYS A 27 -4.80 32.06 1.71
CA LYS A 27 -4.48 32.05 3.14
C LYS A 27 -4.89 30.71 3.75
N PRO A 28 -3.97 29.94 4.33
CA PRO A 28 -4.30 28.62 4.81
C PRO A 28 -5.33 28.72 5.93
N THR A 29 -6.34 27.86 5.89
CA THR A 29 -7.15 27.60 7.09
C THR A 29 -6.22 27.02 8.15
N ILE A 30 -5.99 27.77 9.22
CA ILE A 30 -5.11 27.33 10.31
C ILE A 30 -5.85 26.24 11.09
N VAL A 31 -5.46 24.99 10.87
CA VAL A 31 -6.03 23.81 11.52
C VAL A 31 -5.31 23.47 12.83
N ASP A 32 -4.09 23.98 13.00
CA ASP A 32 -3.24 23.78 14.17
C ASP A 32 -2.41 25.04 14.42
N GLU A 33 -2.83 25.83 15.41
CA GLU A 33 -2.15 27.07 15.81
C GLU A 33 -0.75 26.82 16.37
N LYS A 34 -0.50 25.65 16.99
CA LYS A 34 0.83 25.33 17.51
C LYS A 34 1.81 25.16 16.36
N ILE A 35 1.43 24.41 15.32
CA ILE A 35 2.26 24.26 14.11
C ILE A 35 2.47 25.62 13.45
N TYR A 36 1.45 26.47 13.34
CA TYR A 36 1.59 27.80 12.76
C TYR A 36 2.59 28.67 13.55
N SER A 37 2.50 28.65 14.88
CA SER A 37 3.43 29.37 15.77
C SER A 37 4.88 28.90 15.62
N VAL A 38 5.09 27.60 15.37
CA VAL A 38 6.42 27.04 15.11
C VAL A 38 6.94 27.52 13.75
N CYS A 39 6.10 27.55 12.72
CA CYS A 39 6.48 28.07 11.40
C CYS A 39 6.87 29.56 11.47
N GLN A 40 6.14 30.37 12.25
CA GLN A 40 6.48 31.77 12.50
C GLN A 40 7.87 31.91 13.14
N LYS A 41 8.17 31.12 14.17
CA LYS A 41 9.49 31.13 14.82
C LYS A 41 10.62 30.76 13.86
N ILE A 42 10.43 29.72 13.04
CA ILE A 42 11.43 29.31 12.05
C ILE A 42 11.74 30.44 11.07
N ILE A 43 10.70 31.11 10.54
CA ILE A 43 10.89 32.23 9.60
C ILE A 43 11.60 33.41 10.28
N GLN A 44 11.23 33.75 11.53
CA GLN A 44 11.90 34.80 12.30
C GLN A 44 13.38 34.51 12.54
N GLU A 45 13.75 33.26 12.87
CA GLU A 45 15.16 32.87 13.04
C GLU A 45 15.95 32.99 11.74
N ILE A 46 15.32 32.65 10.60
CA ILE A 46 15.94 32.80 9.27
C ILE A 46 16.14 34.29 8.94
N GLU A 47 15.15 35.14 9.17
CA GLU A 47 15.27 36.59 8.95
C GLU A 47 16.44 37.19 9.73
N GLN A 48 16.58 36.80 11.00
CA GLN A 48 17.66 37.26 11.88
C GLN A 48 19.02 36.75 11.41
N TYR A 49 19.12 35.46 11.08
CA TYR A 49 20.38 34.84 10.66
C TYR A 49 20.91 35.43 9.33
N PHE A 50 20.03 35.61 8.36
CA PHE A 50 20.41 36.14 7.03
C PHE A 50 20.33 37.65 6.92
N LYS A 51 19.87 38.36 7.97
CA LYS A 51 19.67 39.81 8.00
C LYS A 51 18.86 40.32 6.80
N MET A 52 17.80 39.59 6.48
CA MET A 52 16.94 39.86 5.34
C MET A 52 15.48 39.96 5.78
N LYS A 53 14.69 40.75 5.07
CA LYS A 53 13.23 40.74 5.24
C LYS A 53 12.64 39.59 4.44
N VAL A 54 11.76 38.85 5.09
CA VAL A 54 11.01 37.75 4.49
C VAL A 54 9.54 38.17 4.44
N ASP A 55 8.88 37.89 3.32
CA ASP A 55 7.45 38.14 3.18
C ASP A 55 6.64 37.17 4.09
N ALA A 56 5.59 37.69 4.74
CA ALA A 56 4.71 36.91 5.61
C ALA A 56 4.06 35.72 4.89
N VAL A 57 3.92 35.78 3.55
CA VAL A 57 3.44 34.64 2.74
C VAL A 57 4.31 33.39 2.88
N GLU A 58 5.57 33.52 3.30
CA GLU A 58 6.50 32.40 3.46
C GLU A 58 6.20 31.56 4.71
N ILE A 59 5.59 32.19 5.73
CA ILE A 59 5.04 31.48 6.89
C ILE A 59 3.91 30.55 6.42
N ASP A 60 3.06 31.05 5.52
CA ASP A 60 1.94 30.28 4.98
C ASP A 60 2.42 29.11 4.10
N TYR A 61 3.44 29.32 3.26
CA TYR A 61 4.07 28.24 2.48
C TYR A 61 4.68 27.16 3.39
N LEU A 62 5.43 27.56 4.42
CA LEU A 62 6.04 26.62 5.35
C LEU A 62 4.97 25.85 6.13
N TYR A 63 3.93 26.56 6.61
CA TYR A 63 2.82 25.96 7.32
C TYR A 63 2.10 24.92 6.45
N GLN A 64 1.73 25.29 5.22
CA GLN A 64 1.09 24.38 4.27
C GLN A 64 1.93 23.15 3.99
N TYR A 65 3.24 23.30 3.83
CA TYR A 65 4.14 22.16 3.68
C TYR A 65 4.13 21.26 4.91
N VAL A 66 4.27 21.82 6.12
CA VAL A 66 4.35 21.05 7.36
C VAL A 66 3.05 20.29 7.63
N VAL A 67 1.87 20.91 7.51
CA VAL A 67 0.59 20.21 7.72
C VAL A 67 0.28 19.18 6.63
N SER A 68 0.85 19.36 5.44
CA SER A 68 0.73 18.42 4.32
C SER A 68 1.77 17.29 4.37
N SER A 69 2.83 17.47 5.17
CA SER A 69 3.87 16.47 5.42
C SER A 69 3.41 15.48 6.49
N ARG A 70 3.84 14.21 6.36
CA ARG A 70 3.52 13.12 7.31
C ARG A 70 4.27 13.25 8.65
N LEU A 71 4.47 14.46 9.17
CA LEU A 71 5.17 14.69 10.44
C LEU A 71 4.28 14.45 11.67
N GLN A 72 2.97 14.22 11.48
CA GLN A 72 2.06 13.89 12.56
C GLN A 72 2.24 12.42 12.97
N LYS A 73 2.57 12.20 14.26
CA LYS A 73 2.67 10.87 14.87
C LYS A 73 1.39 10.06 14.65
N PRO A 74 1.47 8.71 14.64
CA PRO A 74 0.29 7.86 14.69
C PRO A 74 -0.59 8.28 15.88
N PHE A 75 -1.86 8.54 15.59
CA PHE A 75 -2.85 9.10 16.50
C PHE A 75 -2.86 8.38 17.85
N SER A 76 -2.65 9.11 18.95
CA SER A 76 -2.60 8.57 20.32
C SER A 76 -3.79 9.00 21.20
N SER A 77 -4.91 9.42 20.63
CA SER A 77 -6.03 9.94 21.43
C SER A 77 -7.41 9.67 20.82
N GLY A 78 -7.94 8.46 21.06
CA GLY A 78 -9.35 8.12 21.35
C GLY A 78 -10.52 8.61 20.48
N LYS A 79 -10.35 9.51 19.50
CA LYS A 79 -11.36 9.94 18.53
C LYS A 79 -10.69 10.02 17.17
N LEU A 80 -11.23 9.30 16.18
CA LEU A 80 -10.80 9.37 14.77
C LEU A 80 -11.06 10.81 14.25
N PRO A 81 -10.04 11.67 14.02
CA PRO A 81 -10.27 13.06 13.64
C PRO A 81 -10.16 13.22 12.11
N PHE A 82 -10.72 12.26 11.36
CA PHE A 82 -10.81 12.38 9.91
C PHE A 82 -12.03 13.23 9.56
N SER A 83 -11.87 14.17 8.63
CA SER A 83 -13.03 14.90 8.10
C SER A 83 -13.92 13.95 7.29
N GLN A 84 -15.20 14.30 7.12
CA GLN A 84 -16.12 13.50 6.31
C GLN A 84 -15.56 13.26 4.90
N ARG A 85 -14.95 14.28 4.28
CA ARG A 85 -14.27 14.17 2.98
C ARG A 85 -13.18 13.09 2.95
N VAL A 86 -12.42 12.92 4.04
CA VAL A 86 -11.41 11.85 4.12
C VAL A 86 -12.10 10.49 4.20
N LEU A 87 -13.13 10.36 5.04
CA LEU A 87 -13.88 9.11 5.18
C LEU A 87 -14.50 8.68 3.85
N ASP A 88 -15.19 9.60 3.16
CA ASP A 88 -15.87 9.32 1.90
C ASP A 88 -14.89 8.91 0.80
N VAL A 89 -13.76 9.60 0.68
CA VAL A 89 -12.71 9.25 -0.28
C VAL A 89 -12.13 7.88 0.03
N THR A 90 -11.86 7.58 1.30
CA THR A 90 -11.35 6.27 1.73
C THR A 90 -12.34 5.15 1.43
N HIS A 91 -13.63 5.33 1.75
CA HIS A 91 -14.68 4.38 1.39
C HIS A 91 -14.79 4.16 -0.11
N TYR A 92 -14.72 5.24 -0.90
CA TYR A 92 -14.77 5.14 -2.36
C TYR A 92 -13.63 4.26 -2.88
N TYR A 93 -12.40 4.48 -2.42
CA TYR A 93 -11.27 3.62 -2.79
C TYR A 93 -11.50 2.15 -2.43
N PHE A 94 -11.95 1.83 -1.22
CA PHE A 94 -12.22 0.43 -0.84
C PHE A 94 -13.35 -0.19 -1.68
N SER A 95 -14.43 0.57 -1.94
CA SER A 95 -15.57 0.09 -2.72
C SER A 95 -15.22 -0.26 -4.17
N ARG A 96 -14.26 0.46 -4.77
CA ARG A 96 -13.85 0.26 -6.17
C ARG A 96 -12.74 -0.76 -6.33
N MET A 97 -11.92 -0.97 -5.30
CA MET A 97 -10.87 -1.98 -5.29
C MET A 97 -11.39 -3.40 -4.96
N CYS A 98 -12.70 -3.57 -4.79
CA CYS A 98 -13.38 -4.86 -4.52
C CYS A 98 -12.68 -5.72 -3.44
N MET A 99 -12.19 -5.08 -2.38
CA MET A 99 -11.50 -5.75 -1.27
C MET A 99 -12.53 -6.42 -0.37
N ASP A 100 -12.93 -7.63 -0.76
CA ASP A 100 -14.05 -8.42 -0.21
C ASP A 100 -15.42 -7.78 -0.44
N ASN A 101 -16.45 -8.58 -0.73
CA ASN A 101 -17.86 -8.13 -0.82
C ASN A 101 -18.43 -7.62 0.52
N ARG A 102 -17.58 -7.28 1.49
CA ARG A 102 -17.92 -6.74 2.80
C ARG A 102 -17.64 -5.26 2.82
N GLU A 103 -18.61 -4.49 3.29
CA GLU A 103 -18.43 -3.07 3.55
C GLU A 103 -17.39 -2.91 4.67
N ILE A 104 -16.29 -2.23 4.37
CA ILE A 104 -15.23 -1.99 5.36
C ILE A 104 -15.70 -0.95 6.38
N GLU A 105 -15.63 -1.28 7.67
CA GLU A 105 -16.01 -0.36 8.74
C GLU A 105 -14.93 0.72 8.96
N THR A 106 -15.33 1.91 9.40
CA THR A 106 -14.37 3.00 9.70
C THR A 106 -13.41 2.69 10.86
N THR A 107 -13.75 1.67 11.65
CA THR A 107 -12.98 1.13 12.78
C THR A 107 -11.96 0.07 12.34
N ASP A 108 -12.04 -0.42 11.10
CA ASP A 108 -11.11 -1.41 10.57
C ASP A 108 -9.67 -0.83 10.51
N PRO A 109 -8.65 -1.57 11.00
CA PRO A 109 -7.27 -1.09 10.97
C PRO A 109 -6.76 -0.69 9.59
N ASP A 110 -7.14 -1.41 8.53
CA ASP A 110 -6.75 -1.09 7.15
C ASP A 110 -7.45 0.17 6.67
N PHE A 111 -8.71 0.40 7.07
CA PHE A 111 -9.42 1.64 6.80
C PHE A 111 -8.73 2.83 7.46
N VAL A 112 -8.47 2.73 8.76
CA VAL A 112 -7.83 3.80 9.55
C VAL A 112 -6.45 4.13 8.98
N ASP A 113 -5.69 3.12 8.57
CA ASP A 113 -4.36 3.32 7.99
C ASP A 113 -4.45 4.01 6.62
N LEU A 114 -5.37 3.60 5.73
CA LEU A 114 -5.56 4.29 4.46
C LEU A 114 -6.05 5.74 4.66
N ALA A 115 -7.03 5.96 5.56
CA ALA A 115 -7.52 7.30 5.89
C ALA A 115 -6.40 8.21 6.43
N SER A 116 -5.45 7.66 7.20
CA SER A 116 -4.26 8.37 7.66
C SER A 116 -3.34 8.83 6.52
N HIS A 117 -3.35 8.13 5.39
CA HIS A 117 -2.66 8.55 4.17
C HIS A 117 -3.48 9.54 3.33
N ILE A 118 -4.79 9.29 3.16
CA ILE A 118 -5.69 10.14 2.38
C ILE A 118 -5.77 11.55 2.96
N SER A 119 -5.82 11.69 4.28
CA SER A 119 -5.91 12.98 4.98
C SER A 119 -4.81 13.99 4.54
N PRO A 120 -3.51 13.68 4.65
CA PRO A 120 -2.46 14.57 4.15
C PRO A 120 -2.37 14.59 2.60
N LEU A 121 -2.81 13.54 1.89
CA LEU A 121 -2.89 13.55 0.43
C LEU A 121 -3.85 14.62 -0.07
N LEU A 122 -5.08 14.68 0.47
CA LEU A 122 -6.05 15.69 0.10
C LEU A 122 -5.54 17.11 0.39
N ARG A 123 -4.88 17.31 1.55
CA ARG A 123 -4.22 18.60 1.85
C ARG A 123 -3.15 18.96 0.82
N ARG A 124 -2.36 17.99 0.35
CA ARG A 124 -1.37 18.22 -0.72
C ARG A 124 -2.03 18.61 -2.03
N LEU A 125 -3.12 17.95 -2.41
CA LEU A 125 -3.86 18.29 -3.64
C LEU A 125 -4.46 19.69 -3.56
N ASP A 126 -5.11 20.03 -2.44
CA ASP A 126 -5.71 21.34 -2.22
C ASP A 126 -4.66 22.47 -2.25
N ASN A 127 -3.48 22.21 -1.65
CA ASN A 127 -2.36 23.16 -1.61
C ASN A 127 -1.41 23.05 -2.81
N ARG A 128 -1.71 22.21 -3.81
CA ARG A 128 -0.86 21.93 -5.00
C ARG A 128 0.59 21.55 -4.66
N VAL A 129 0.79 20.89 -3.52
CA VAL A 129 2.10 20.40 -3.07
C VAL A 129 2.41 19.07 -3.76
N GLN A 130 3.52 19.03 -4.50
CA GLN A 130 3.99 17.80 -5.15
C GLN A 130 4.99 17.06 -4.28
N ILE A 131 4.84 15.74 -4.20
CA ILE A 131 5.81 14.84 -3.56
C ILE A 131 6.39 13.86 -4.57
N LYS A 132 7.52 13.27 -4.19
CA LYS A 132 8.21 12.25 -4.99
C LYS A 132 8.23 10.94 -4.23
N ASN A 133 7.88 9.86 -4.92
CA ASN A 133 7.97 8.51 -4.44
C ASN A 133 9.26 7.89 -4.98
N SER A 134 10.25 7.68 -4.11
CA SER A 134 11.55 7.11 -4.48
C SER A 134 11.46 5.67 -4.99
N LEU A 135 10.35 4.97 -4.71
CA LEU A 135 10.11 3.61 -5.14
C LEU A 135 9.24 3.54 -6.40
N LEU A 136 8.88 4.67 -7.02
CA LEU A 136 7.92 4.70 -8.12
C LEU A 136 8.32 3.77 -9.27
N SER A 137 9.58 3.80 -9.72
CA SER A 137 10.05 2.94 -10.80
C SER A 137 9.89 1.46 -10.48
N GLN A 138 10.20 1.05 -9.25
CA GLN A 138 10.03 -0.33 -8.80
C GLN A 138 8.54 -0.71 -8.70
N ILE A 139 7.70 0.18 -8.16
CA ILE A 139 6.26 -0.05 -8.04
C ILE A 139 5.61 -0.27 -9.41
N LEU A 140 5.98 0.54 -10.41
CA LEU A 140 5.45 0.43 -11.77
C LEU A 140 5.81 -0.92 -12.42
N LEU A 141 6.97 -1.49 -12.07
CA LEU A 141 7.41 -2.79 -12.58
C LEU A 141 6.78 -3.96 -11.81
N THR A 142 6.68 -3.86 -10.48
CA THR A 142 6.22 -4.96 -9.62
C THR A 142 4.70 -5.09 -9.60
N TYR A 143 3.95 -3.99 -9.66
CA TYR A 143 2.49 -3.99 -9.51
C TYR A 143 1.76 -3.29 -10.67
N PRO A 144 2.00 -3.68 -11.94
CA PRO A 144 1.44 -2.97 -13.09
C PRO A 144 -0.09 -2.97 -13.14
N ASN A 145 -0.73 -4.05 -12.68
CA ASN A 145 -2.19 -4.18 -12.63
C ASN A 145 -2.80 -3.23 -11.59
N LEU A 146 -2.28 -3.23 -10.36
CA LEU A 146 -2.71 -2.30 -9.31
C LEU A 146 -2.49 -0.84 -9.71
N VAL A 147 -1.37 -0.53 -10.37
CA VAL A 147 -1.11 0.82 -10.87
C VAL A 147 -2.18 1.24 -11.88
N LYS A 148 -2.51 0.38 -12.84
CA LYS A 148 -3.52 0.66 -13.86
C LYS A 148 -4.91 0.87 -13.25
N GLU A 149 -5.28 0.00 -12.32
CA GLU A 149 -6.55 0.04 -11.60
C GLU A 149 -6.66 1.31 -10.74
N LEU A 150 -5.69 1.56 -9.86
CA LEU A 150 -5.67 2.74 -9.01
C LEU A 150 -5.54 4.05 -9.78
N THR A 151 -4.89 4.04 -10.95
CA THR A 151 -4.91 5.21 -11.85
C THR A 151 -6.31 5.51 -12.35
N THR A 152 -7.07 4.46 -12.69
CA THR A 152 -8.46 4.60 -13.17
C THR A 152 -9.36 5.08 -12.04
N ILE A 153 -9.31 4.42 -10.89
CA ILE A 153 -10.12 4.78 -9.71
C ILE A 153 -9.76 6.18 -9.23
N SER A 154 -8.48 6.55 -9.17
CA SER A 154 -8.07 7.89 -8.72
C SER A 154 -8.57 9.01 -9.64
N LYS A 155 -8.73 8.74 -10.95
CA LYS A 155 -9.39 9.69 -11.86
C LYS A 155 -10.87 9.86 -11.53
N GLU A 156 -11.57 8.76 -11.27
CA GLU A 156 -12.97 8.79 -10.83
C GLU A 156 -13.13 9.57 -9.52
N VAL A 157 -12.32 9.23 -8.50
CA VAL A 157 -12.33 9.91 -7.20
C VAL A 157 -12.09 11.41 -7.38
N SER A 158 -11.13 11.81 -8.21
CA SER A 158 -10.84 13.23 -8.47
C SER A 158 -12.06 13.97 -9.05
N LEU A 159 -12.81 13.32 -9.95
CA LEU A 159 -14.03 13.87 -10.55
C LEU A 159 -15.18 13.93 -9.53
N VAL A 160 -15.38 12.86 -8.75
CA VAL A 160 -16.48 12.76 -7.76
C VAL A 160 -16.30 13.76 -6.63
N PHE A 161 -15.09 13.92 -6.12
CA PHE A 161 -14.80 14.73 -4.94
C PHE A 161 -14.20 16.12 -5.25
N GLY A 162 -14.08 16.48 -6.53
CA GLY A 162 -13.77 17.84 -6.98
C GLY A 162 -12.36 18.32 -6.66
N PHE A 163 -11.35 17.48 -6.85
CA PHE A 163 -9.94 17.86 -6.62
C PHE A 163 -9.02 17.52 -7.79
N ALA A 164 -7.79 18.05 -7.76
CA ALA A 164 -6.82 17.87 -8.83
C ALA A 164 -6.40 16.39 -8.98
N SER A 165 -6.16 15.97 -10.22
CA SER A 165 -5.69 14.61 -10.52
C SER A 165 -4.43 14.25 -9.73
N LEU A 166 -4.41 13.04 -9.17
CA LEU A 166 -3.25 12.50 -8.49
C LEU A 166 -2.09 12.31 -9.46
N SER A 167 -0.87 12.59 -9.01
CA SER A 167 0.35 12.23 -9.73
C SER A 167 0.62 10.72 -9.62
N LEU A 168 1.46 10.20 -10.51
CA LEU A 168 1.95 8.81 -10.39
C LEU A 168 2.69 8.57 -9.08
N ASP A 169 3.35 9.59 -8.52
CA ASP A 169 3.99 9.51 -7.21
C ASP A 169 2.97 9.22 -6.08
N GLU A 170 1.81 9.91 -6.08
CA GLU A 170 0.71 9.65 -5.12
C GLU A 170 0.05 8.30 -5.37
N ILE A 171 -0.23 7.96 -6.63
CA ILE A 171 -0.79 6.65 -7.01
C ILE A 171 0.15 5.53 -6.53
N GLY A 172 1.47 5.71 -6.68
CA GLY A 172 2.45 4.74 -6.20
C GLY A 172 2.38 4.51 -4.69
N PHE A 173 2.10 5.55 -3.90
CA PHE A 173 1.87 5.34 -2.46
C PHE A 173 0.59 4.54 -2.20
N LEU A 174 -0.51 4.84 -2.90
CA LEU A 174 -1.76 4.06 -2.79
C LEU A 174 -1.56 2.59 -3.17
N VAL A 175 -0.76 2.31 -4.21
CA VAL A 175 -0.44 0.94 -4.64
C VAL A 175 0.20 0.15 -3.50
N LEU A 176 1.11 0.74 -2.73
CA LEU A 176 1.74 0.06 -1.59
C LEU A 176 0.75 -0.31 -0.48
N TYR A 177 -0.24 0.54 -0.23
CA TYR A 177 -1.30 0.25 0.74
C TYR A 177 -2.14 -0.93 0.28
N PHE A 178 -2.62 -0.90 -0.97
CA PHE A 178 -3.49 -1.94 -1.52
C PHE A 178 -2.76 -3.26 -1.77
N ALA A 179 -1.50 -3.23 -2.21
CA ALA A 179 -0.67 -4.44 -2.28
C ALA A 179 -0.57 -5.11 -0.91
N ARG A 180 -0.29 -4.34 0.16
CA ARG A 180 -0.26 -4.89 1.52
C ARG A 180 -1.62 -5.41 1.98
N PHE A 181 -2.72 -4.76 1.62
CA PHE A 181 -4.07 -5.24 1.95
C PHE A 181 -4.39 -6.56 1.25
N GLN A 182 -4.01 -6.70 -0.03
CA GLN A 182 -4.13 -7.96 -0.76
C GLN A 182 -3.29 -9.07 -0.12
N GLU A 183 -2.02 -8.79 0.21
CA GLU A 183 -1.13 -9.74 0.90
C GLU A 183 -1.69 -10.22 2.24
N LYS A 184 -2.32 -9.33 3.02
CA LYS A 184 -2.97 -9.71 4.30
C LYS A 184 -4.23 -10.55 4.13
N ARG A 185 -4.96 -10.35 3.02
CA ARG A 185 -6.29 -10.93 2.77
C ARG A 185 -6.25 -12.12 1.83
N ALA A 186 -5.10 -12.42 1.23
CA ALA A 186 -4.90 -13.64 0.46
C ALA A 186 -5.34 -14.82 1.33
N ARG A 187 -6.47 -15.44 0.96
CA ARG A 187 -6.94 -16.62 1.66
C ARG A 187 -5.86 -17.70 1.49
N PRO A 188 -5.54 -18.46 2.54
CA PRO A 188 -4.71 -19.64 2.36
C PRO A 188 -5.26 -20.53 1.25
N LEU A 189 -4.38 -21.01 0.37
CA LEU A 189 -4.72 -21.92 -0.71
C LEU A 189 -5.07 -23.28 -0.11
N LYS A 190 -6.27 -23.79 -0.36
CA LYS A 190 -6.65 -25.16 0.01
C LYS A 190 -5.71 -26.10 -0.74
N THR A 191 -4.86 -26.76 0.02
CA THR A 191 -3.70 -27.50 -0.50
C THR A 191 -3.73 -28.93 -0.03
N VAL A 192 -3.47 -29.86 -0.94
CA VAL A 192 -3.26 -31.27 -0.61
C VAL A 192 -1.82 -31.66 -0.84
N VAL A 193 -1.25 -32.39 0.11
CA VAL A 193 0.06 -33.00 -0.04
C VAL A 193 -0.10 -34.40 -0.62
N MET A 194 0.50 -34.65 -1.78
CA MET A 194 0.45 -35.95 -2.44
C MET A 194 1.81 -36.66 -2.37
N CYS A 195 1.81 -37.92 -1.96
CA CYS A 195 3.01 -38.75 -1.99
C CYS A 195 2.72 -40.17 -2.51
N THR A 196 3.75 -41.02 -2.60
CA THR A 196 3.60 -42.39 -3.12
C THR A 196 2.65 -43.25 -2.28
N SER A 197 2.77 -43.22 -0.95
CA SER A 197 2.08 -44.14 -0.04
C SER A 197 1.12 -43.48 0.95
N GLY A 198 1.01 -42.16 0.97
CA GLY A 198 0.22 -41.41 1.94
C GLY A 198 0.80 -41.33 3.36
N VAL A 199 1.86 -42.09 3.72
CA VAL A 199 2.26 -42.26 5.13
C VAL A 199 3.77 -42.03 5.37
N GLY A 200 4.11 -41.42 6.51
CA GLY A 200 5.46 -41.32 7.07
C GLY A 200 6.22 -40.05 6.66
N THR A 201 6.73 -40.01 5.43
CA THR A 201 7.49 -38.85 4.90
C THR A 201 6.59 -37.69 4.48
N SER A 202 5.33 -37.96 4.18
CA SER A 202 4.32 -36.94 3.87
C SER A 202 3.94 -36.08 5.06
N GLU A 203 3.83 -36.66 6.26
CA GLU A 203 3.58 -35.90 7.49
C GLU A 203 4.74 -34.96 7.84
N LEU A 204 5.98 -35.39 7.55
CA LEU A 204 7.14 -34.51 7.67
C LEU A 204 7.07 -33.34 6.68
N LEU A 205 6.69 -33.60 5.43
CA LEU A 205 6.53 -32.55 4.42
C LEU A 205 5.40 -31.59 4.81
N ARG A 206 4.24 -32.11 5.24
CA ARG A 206 3.12 -31.34 5.78
C ARG A 206 3.57 -30.40 6.89
N ALA A 207 4.20 -30.93 7.94
CA ALA A 207 4.66 -30.13 9.07
C ALA A 207 5.67 -29.05 8.67
N ARG A 208 6.51 -29.31 7.64
CA ARG A 208 7.44 -28.31 7.11
C ARG A 208 6.74 -27.22 6.32
N LEU A 209 5.75 -27.58 5.51
CA LEU A 209 4.95 -26.64 4.73
C LEU A 209 4.12 -25.74 5.66
N GLU A 210 3.38 -26.31 6.62
CA GLU A 210 2.61 -25.56 7.63
C GLU A 210 3.48 -24.58 8.42
N LYS A 211 4.74 -24.97 8.71
CA LYS A 211 5.68 -24.11 9.43
C LYS A 211 6.24 -22.96 8.58
N GLN A 212 6.35 -23.13 7.27
CA GLN A 212 7.09 -22.20 6.39
C GLN A 212 6.20 -21.36 5.48
N PHE A 213 4.99 -21.84 5.16
CA PHE A 213 4.09 -21.21 4.21
C PHE A 213 2.72 -21.02 4.86
N SER A 214 2.52 -19.83 5.42
CA SER A 214 1.21 -19.40 5.96
C SER A 214 0.13 -19.27 4.89
N GLU A 215 0.55 -19.17 3.63
CA GLU A 215 -0.27 -19.04 2.43
C GLU A 215 -0.93 -20.37 2.03
N LEU A 216 -0.58 -21.49 2.67
CA LEU A 216 -1.13 -22.81 2.39
C LEU A 216 -2.02 -23.26 3.56
N ASP A 217 -3.24 -23.67 3.25
CA ASP A 217 -4.10 -24.42 4.17
C ASP A 217 -4.04 -25.90 3.77
N ILE A 218 -3.27 -26.70 4.51
CA ILE A 218 -3.08 -28.12 4.20
C ILE A 218 -4.25 -28.91 4.75
N ILE A 219 -5.21 -29.19 3.87
CA ILE A 219 -6.47 -29.84 4.23
C ILE A 219 -6.33 -31.36 4.33
N ASP A 220 -5.41 -31.98 3.59
CA ASP A 220 -5.22 -33.43 3.61
C ASP A 220 -3.85 -33.89 3.06
N VAL A 221 -3.53 -35.15 3.35
CA VAL A 221 -2.39 -35.90 2.81
C VAL A 221 -2.92 -37.14 2.10
N VAL A 222 -2.70 -37.23 0.80
CA VAL A 222 -3.23 -38.31 -0.03
C VAL A 222 -2.12 -39.12 -0.71
N ALA A 223 -2.42 -40.38 -1.00
CA ALA A 223 -1.56 -41.19 -1.82
C ALA A 223 -1.85 -40.96 -3.32
N TYR A 224 -0.84 -41.11 -4.17
CA TYR A 224 -0.95 -40.89 -5.62
C TYR A 224 -2.09 -41.66 -6.29
N HIS A 225 -2.36 -42.89 -5.84
CA HIS A 225 -3.44 -43.71 -6.41
C HIS A 225 -4.85 -43.15 -6.15
N GLN A 226 -4.98 -42.13 -5.30
CA GLN A 226 -6.22 -41.43 -4.99
C GLN A 226 -6.38 -40.12 -5.81
N LEU A 227 -5.46 -39.84 -6.75
CA LEU A 227 -5.49 -38.61 -7.57
C LEU A 227 -6.83 -38.44 -8.31
N ASP A 228 -7.39 -39.51 -8.88
CA ASP A 228 -8.64 -39.45 -9.64
C ASP A 228 -9.86 -39.13 -8.74
N GLU A 229 -9.81 -39.53 -7.47
CA GLU A 229 -10.86 -39.26 -6.49
C GLU A 229 -10.70 -37.87 -5.84
N LEU A 230 -9.49 -37.31 -5.87
CA LEU A 230 -9.12 -36.09 -5.17
C LEU A 230 -10.02 -34.90 -5.51
N ILE A 231 -10.27 -34.70 -6.80
CA ILE A 231 -11.08 -33.57 -7.31
C ILE A 231 -12.54 -33.70 -6.86
N ASN A 232 -13.05 -34.93 -6.76
CA ASN A 232 -14.40 -35.18 -6.28
C ASN A 232 -14.52 -34.98 -4.76
N LEU A 233 -13.45 -35.32 -4.02
CA LEU A 233 -13.40 -35.16 -2.57
C LEU A 233 -13.23 -33.69 -2.16
N TYR A 234 -12.44 -32.94 -2.93
CA TYR A 234 -12.12 -31.53 -2.69
C TYR A 234 -12.37 -30.69 -3.95
N PRO A 235 -13.64 -30.34 -4.25
CA PRO A 235 -13.98 -29.58 -5.46
C PRO A 235 -13.42 -28.15 -5.47
N ASP A 236 -13.13 -27.58 -4.29
CA ASP A 236 -12.53 -26.25 -4.13
C ASP A 236 -11.00 -26.31 -3.93
N LEU A 237 -10.33 -27.38 -4.39
CA LEU A 237 -8.90 -27.53 -4.20
C LEU A 237 -8.15 -26.52 -5.07
N ASP A 238 -7.31 -25.70 -4.44
CA ASP A 238 -6.55 -24.65 -5.13
C ASP A 238 -5.18 -25.16 -5.61
N PHE A 239 -4.57 -26.10 -4.86
CA PHE A 239 -3.17 -26.45 -5.08
C PHE A 239 -2.79 -27.87 -4.63
N ILE A 240 -1.85 -28.49 -5.35
CA ILE A 240 -1.27 -29.79 -4.98
C ILE A 240 0.25 -29.67 -4.80
N VAL A 241 0.76 -30.07 -3.63
CA VAL A 241 2.20 -30.22 -3.40
C VAL A 241 2.53 -31.71 -3.45
N THR A 242 3.33 -32.14 -4.42
CA THR A 242 3.54 -33.57 -4.68
C THR A 242 5.00 -33.98 -4.56
N THR A 243 5.26 -35.19 -4.06
CA THR A 243 6.59 -35.84 -4.14
C THR A 243 6.73 -36.82 -5.30
N VAL A 244 5.69 -36.92 -6.13
CA VAL A 244 5.63 -37.79 -7.31
C VAL A 244 5.26 -36.97 -8.53
N ALA A 245 5.90 -37.27 -9.65
CA ALA A 245 5.61 -36.58 -10.91
C ALA A 245 4.16 -36.85 -11.31
N LEU A 246 3.38 -35.78 -11.51
CA LEU A 246 2.06 -35.84 -12.11
C LEU A 246 2.17 -35.59 -13.61
N GLN A 247 1.25 -36.13 -14.40
CA GLN A 247 1.19 -35.84 -15.83
C GLN A 247 0.53 -34.48 -16.06
N GLU A 248 1.08 -33.69 -16.99
CA GLU A 248 0.44 -32.50 -17.49
C GLU A 248 -0.42 -32.83 -18.73
N PRO A 249 -1.58 -32.16 -18.92
CA PRO A 249 -2.14 -31.12 -18.07
C PRO A 249 -2.94 -31.68 -16.87
N ALA A 250 -2.77 -31.08 -15.70
CA ALA A 250 -3.59 -31.35 -14.53
C ALA A 250 -4.67 -30.26 -14.39
N SER A 251 -5.85 -30.62 -13.86
CA SER A 251 -6.96 -29.68 -13.62
C SER A 251 -6.69 -28.73 -12.45
N VAL A 252 -5.78 -29.09 -11.56
CA VAL A 252 -5.38 -28.30 -10.38
C VAL A 252 -3.87 -28.00 -10.51
N PRO A 253 -3.42 -26.75 -10.27
CA PRO A 253 -2.01 -26.41 -10.23
C PRO A 253 -1.24 -27.29 -9.25
N PHE A 254 -0.02 -27.70 -9.61
CA PHE A 254 0.81 -28.51 -8.73
C PHE A 254 2.30 -28.14 -8.78
N VAL A 255 3.05 -28.50 -7.73
CA VAL A 255 4.51 -28.40 -7.69
C VAL A 255 5.13 -29.69 -7.17
N LEU A 256 6.09 -30.21 -7.93
CA LEU A 256 6.90 -31.37 -7.54
C LEU A 256 8.05 -30.93 -6.62
N VAL A 257 8.05 -31.46 -5.39
CA VAL A 257 9.05 -31.19 -4.35
C VAL A 257 9.66 -32.47 -3.79
N SER A 258 10.79 -32.35 -3.11
CA SER A 258 11.31 -33.44 -2.28
C SER A 258 10.59 -33.49 -0.92
N ALA A 259 10.56 -34.67 -0.29
CA ALA A 259 10.05 -34.81 1.08
C ALA A 259 10.82 -33.97 2.12
N PHE A 260 12.05 -33.56 1.79
CA PHE A 260 12.88 -32.70 2.63
C PHE A 260 12.67 -31.21 2.36
N LEU A 261 11.84 -30.80 1.40
CA LEU A 261 11.55 -29.38 1.12
C LEU A 261 12.84 -28.54 1.04
N THR A 262 13.65 -28.82 0.03
CA THR A 262 14.92 -28.11 -0.20
C THR A 262 14.69 -26.62 -0.47
N GLU A 263 15.72 -25.79 -0.40
CA GLU A 263 15.59 -24.37 -0.75
C GLU A 263 15.09 -24.15 -2.19
N GLY A 264 15.50 -25.00 -3.13
CA GLY A 264 14.97 -24.97 -4.50
C GLY A 264 13.49 -25.36 -4.58
N ASP A 265 13.02 -26.27 -3.72
CA ASP A 265 11.59 -26.59 -3.61
C ASP A 265 10.80 -25.39 -3.09
N LYS A 266 11.32 -24.71 -2.06
CA LYS A 266 10.68 -23.52 -1.48
C LYS A 266 10.54 -22.39 -2.48
N GLN A 267 11.59 -22.13 -3.27
CA GLN A 267 11.55 -21.09 -4.30
C GLN A 267 10.48 -21.38 -5.36
N ARG A 268 10.38 -22.65 -5.81
CA ARG A 268 9.35 -23.06 -6.78
C ARG A 268 7.94 -23.00 -6.20
N LEU A 269 7.76 -23.42 -4.95
CA LEU A 269 6.49 -23.27 -4.23
C LEU A 269 6.09 -21.81 -4.11
N GLN A 270 6.98 -20.93 -3.64
CA GLN A 270 6.68 -19.50 -3.49
C GLN A 270 6.29 -18.86 -4.82
N ALA A 271 7.03 -19.16 -5.89
CA ALA A 271 6.73 -18.66 -7.22
C ALA A 271 5.35 -19.12 -7.71
N LYS A 272 4.99 -20.39 -7.46
CA LYS A 272 3.69 -20.93 -7.86
C LYS A 272 2.52 -20.40 -7.02
N ILE A 273 2.71 -20.22 -5.72
CA ILE A 273 1.73 -19.59 -4.83
C ILE A 273 1.44 -18.15 -5.30
N GLN A 274 2.49 -17.40 -5.67
CA GLN A 274 2.32 -16.07 -6.22
C GLN A 274 1.57 -16.10 -7.56
N GLU A 275 1.90 -17.02 -8.46
CA GLU A 275 1.16 -17.20 -9.72
C GLU A 275 -0.34 -17.42 -9.45
N ILE A 276 -0.69 -18.33 -8.54
CA ILE A 276 -2.09 -18.65 -8.22
C ILE A 276 -2.83 -17.47 -7.56
N ASN A 277 -2.18 -16.71 -6.68
CA ASN A 277 -2.79 -15.58 -5.99
C ASN A 277 -2.95 -14.32 -6.85
N TYR A 278 -2.20 -14.21 -7.95
CA TYR A 278 -2.11 -12.99 -8.77
C TYR A 278 -2.51 -13.18 -10.24
N GLU A 279 -3.06 -14.34 -10.61
CA GLU A 279 -3.87 -14.56 -11.83
C GLU A 279 -5.27 -13.95 -11.70
#